data_AF-A0A182I5E1-F1
#
_entry.id   AF-A0A182I5E1-F1
#
_cell.length_a   1.000
_cell.length_b   1.000
_cell.length_c   1.000
_cell.angle_alpha   90.00
_cell.angle_beta   90.00
_cell.angle_gamma   90.00
#
_symmetry.space_group_name_H-M   'P 1'
#
loop_
_entity.id
_entity.type
_entity.pdbx_description
1 polymer ?
#
loop_
_entity_poly.entity_id
_entity_poly.type
_entity_poly.pdbx_seq_one_letter_code
_entity_poly.pdbx_strand_id
1 'polypeptide(L)'
;MLVGKLGAAEHDRYLSFILPRRSSEFSFKETIAKLAVLFDVQESLISKRYKCLQLTRKPEEDLLTYACRVNKSCVEFELSKLDEEQLKCLLFVCGLREERDVEVRTRLLAKIEDREQITLQQLHWVQYCGYKSHKCQDCGRIGHRKGHCNTANQKGKFRHSPSVETRIVTVNACAVAVN
;
A
#
# COMPACT_ATOMS: atom_id res chain seq x y z
N MET A 1 -28.42 17.83 -19.17
CA MET A 1 -27.07 17.30 -19.46
C MET A 1 -26.24 17.30 -18.19
N LEU A 2 -25.37 16.30 -17.97
CA LEU A 2 -24.60 16.09 -16.73
C LEU A 2 -23.71 17.31 -16.37
N VAL A 3 -23.25 18.03 -17.38
CA VAL A 3 -22.46 19.27 -17.30
C VAL A 3 -23.18 20.39 -16.52
N GLY A 4 -24.52 20.47 -16.60
CA GLY A 4 -25.31 21.46 -15.86
C GLY A 4 -25.47 21.17 -14.36
N LYS A 5 -24.90 20.07 -13.86
CA LYS A 5 -24.84 19.73 -12.42
C LYS A 5 -23.47 20.05 -11.81
N LEU A 6 -22.51 20.51 -12.61
CA LEU A 6 -21.21 20.95 -12.11
C LEU A 6 -21.34 22.31 -11.42
N GLY A 7 -20.52 22.54 -10.39
CA GLY A 7 -20.33 23.89 -9.86
C GLY A 7 -19.70 24.81 -10.90
N ALA A 8 -19.78 26.12 -10.69
CA ALA A 8 -19.32 27.11 -11.67
C ALA A 8 -17.83 26.95 -12.03
N ALA A 9 -16.97 26.67 -11.03
CA ALA A 9 -15.54 26.50 -11.24
C ALA A 9 -15.20 25.21 -12.00
N GLU A 10 -15.89 24.12 -11.67
CA GLU A 10 -15.74 22.82 -12.34
C GLU A 10 -16.26 22.87 -13.77
N HIS A 11 -17.35 23.60 -13.99
CA HIS A 11 -17.91 23.82 -15.31
C HIS A 11 -16.93 24.58 -16.21
N ASP A 12 -16.35 25.69 -15.76
CA ASP A 12 -15.37 26.47 -16.53
C ASP A 12 -14.10 25.66 -16.83
N ARG A 13 -13.65 24.85 -15.87
CA ARG A 13 -12.53 23.94 -16.05
C ARG A 13 -12.84 22.86 -17.09
N TYR A 14 -14.04 22.28 -17.06
CA TYR A 14 -14.49 21.31 -18.05
C TYR A 14 -14.54 21.94 -19.46
N LEU A 15 -15.14 23.12 -19.59
CA LEU A 15 -15.23 23.83 -20.87
C LEU A 15 -13.84 24.15 -21.44
N SER A 16 -12.92 24.62 -20.60
CA SER A 16 -11.55 24.92 -20.99
C SER A 16 -10.80 23.68 -21.52
N PHE A 17 -11.06 22.51 -20.93
CA PHE A 17 -10.41 21.25 -21.30
C PHE A 17 -10.89 20.64 -22.61
N ILE A 18 -12.16 20.86 -22.98
CA ILE A 18 -12.73 20.29 -24.21
C ILE A 18 -12.51 21.15 -25.45
N LEU A 19 -11.93 22.35 -25.29
CA LEU A 19 -11.58 23.24 -26.40
C LEU A 19 -10.69 22.53 -27.43
N PRO A 20 -10.86 22.83 -28.73
CA PRO A 20 -11.75 23.85 -29.31
C PRO A 20 -13.21 23.39 -29.51
N ARG A 21 -13.55 22.15 -29.13
CA ARG A 21 -14.88 21.57 -29.35
C ARG A 21 -15.87 22.01 -28.28
N ARG A 22 -17.14 22.11 -28.65
CA ARG A 22 -18.24 22.50 -27.75
C ARG A 22 -18.76 21.29 -26.98
N SER A 23 -19.30 21.52 -25.79
CA SER A 23 -19.87 20.46 -24.95
C SER A 23 -21.01 19.67 -25.63
N SER A 24 -21.72 20.28 -26.58
CA SER A 24 -22.77 19.66 -27.40
C SER A 24 -22.24 18.68 -28.46
N GLU A 25 -20.93 18.71 -28.76
CA GLU A 25 -20.30 17.85 -29.77
C GLU A 25 -19.88 16.48 -29.21
N PHE A 26 -20.11 16.25 -27.91
CA PHE A 26 -19.77 15.00 -27.24
C PHE A 26 -21.03 14.24 -26.89
N SER A 27 -21.01 12.93 -27.13
CA SER A 27 -22.03 12.03 -26.59
C SER A 27 -22.00 12.03 -25.07
N PHE A 28 -23.07 11.52 -24.46
CA PHE A 28 -23.14 11.35 -23.00
C PHE A 28 -21.99 10.47 -22.46
N LYS A 29 -21.65 9.39 -23.17
CA LYS A 29 -20.55 8.48 -22.80
C LYS A 29 -19.20 9.17 -22.87
N GLU A 30 -18.95 9.97 -23.91
CA GLU A 30 -17.71 10.75 -24.04
C GLU A 30 -17.62 11.84 -22.99
N THR A 31 -18.74 12.52 -22.70
CA THR A 31 -18.81 13.53 -21.63
C THR A 31 -18.41 12.92 -20.29
N ILE A 32 -18.96 11.75 -19.94
CA ILE A 32 -18.59 11.04 -18.71
C ILE A 32 -17.11 10.67 -18.71
N ALA A 33 -16.58 10.13 -19.82
CA ALA A 33 -15.16 9.79 -19.92
C ALA A 33 -14.25 11.01 -19.75
N LYS A 34 -14.62 12.16 -20.33
CA LYS A 34 -13.87 13.42 -20.18
C LYS A 34 -13.93 13.96 -18.76
N LEU A 35 -15.11 13.92 -18.12
CA LEU A 35 -15.27 14.30 -16.72
C LEU A 35 -14.47 13.39 -15.78
N ALA A 36 -14.45 12.08 -16.04
CA ALA A 36 -13.58 11.15 -15.32
C ALA A 36 -12.11 11.56 -15.48
N VAL A 37 -11.62 11.80 -16.70
CA VAL A 37 -10.22 12.23 -16.88
C VAL A 37 -9.90 13.56 -16.16
N LEU A 38 -10.84 14.51 -16.13
CA LEU A 38 -10.65 15.84 -15.54
C LEU A 38 -10.69 15.89 -14.03
N PHE A 39 -11.59 15.11 -13.43
CA PHE A 39 -11.95 15.23 -12.02
C PHE A 39 -11.66 13.97 -11.21
N ASP A 40 -11.35 12.86 -11.87
CA ASP A 40 -10.96 11.66 -11.17
C ASP A 40 -9.49 11.78 -10.75
N VAL A 41 -9.28 11.90 -9.44
CA VAL A 41 -7.97 11.65 -8.86
C VAL A 41 -7.78 10.14 -8.94
N GLN A 42 -7.22 9.68 -10.05
CA GLN A 42 -6.89 8.27 -10.24
C GLN A 42 -5.77 7.91 -9.26
N GLU A 43 -6.18 7.51 -8.06
CA GLU A 43 -5.30 6.99 -7.06
C GLU A 43 -4.67 5.69 -7.59
N SER A 44 -3.34 5.60 -7.53
CA SER A 44 -2.63 4.42 -7.98
C SER A 44 -3.01 3.18 -7.17
N LEU A 45 -2.90 1.99 -7.77
CA LEU A 45 -3.20 0.74 -7.08
C LEU A 45 -2.32 0.56 -5.83
N ILE A 46 -1.06 0.99 -5.88
CA ILE A 46 -0.17 0.98 -4.70
C ILE A 46 -0.68 1.92 -3.61
N SER A 47 -1.18 3.10 -3.95
CA SER A 47 -1.75 4.04 -2.98
C SER A 47 -3.00 3.47 -2.30
N LYS A 48 -3.92 2.87 -3.07
CA LYS A 48 -5.09 2.15 -2.54
C LYS A 48 -4.67 1.01 -1.61
N ARG A 49 -3.69 0.21 -2.05
CA ARG A 49 -3.16 -0.92 -1.28
C ARG A 49 -2.56 -0.48 0.05
N TYR A 50 -1.73 0.54 0.00
CA TYR A 50 -1.08 1.12 1.16
C TYR A 50 -2.09 1.69 2.17
N LYS A 51 -3.09 2.46 1.71
CA LYS A 51 -4.15 3.00 2.59
C LYS A 51 -4.98 1.91 3.25
N CYS A 52 -5.31 0.84 2.52
CA CYS A 52 -6.06 -0.29 3.06
C CYS A 52 -5.35 -0.93 4.26
N LEU A 53 -4.03 -1.14 4.16
CA LEU A 53 -3.22 -1.75 5.22
C LEU A 53 -3.04 -0.81 6.43
N GLN A 54 -3.33 0.48 6.26
CA GLN A 54 -3.28 1.48 7.33
C GLN A 54 -4.65 1.76 7.95
N LEU A 55 -5.70 1.07 7.50
CA LEU A 55 -7.02 1.28 8.05
C LEU A 55 -7.03 1.01 9.55
N THR A 56 -7.47 2.03 10.27
CA THR A 56 -7.72 1.98 11.71
C THR A 56 -9.12 2.53 11.95
N ARG A 57 -9.85 1.92 12.88
CA ARG A 57 -11.16 2.42 13.31
C ARG A 57 -10.99 3.79 13.96
N LYS A 58 -11.85 4.74 13.60
CA LYS A 58 -11.84 6.07 14.24
C LYS A 58 -12.56 6.01 15.61
N PRO A 59 -12.21 6.87 16.58
CA PRO A 59 -12.84 6.88 17.90
C PRO A 59 -14.38 6.99 17.87
N GLU A 60 -14.89 7.81 16.95
CA GLU A 60 -16.31 8.12 16.77
C GLU A 60 -17.05 7.20 15.79
N GLU A 61 -16.33 6.27 15.14
CA GLU A 61 -16.89 5.40 14.10
C GLU A 61 -17.51 4.15 14.70
N ASP A 62 -18.75 3.83 14.32
CA ASP A 62 -19.41 2.58 14.71
C ASP A 62 -18.81 1.37 13.96
N LEU A 63 -19.05 0.17 14.50
CA LEU A 63 -18.48 -1.06 13.95
C LEU A 63 -18.98 -1.41 12.55
N LEU A 64 -20.24 -1.10 12.24
CA LEU A 64 -20.83 -1.41 10.94
C LEU A 64 -20.21 -0.52 9.87
N THR A 65 -20.14 0.79 10.12
CA THR A 65 -19.46 1.75 9.23
C THR A 65 -18.00 1.36 9.02
N TYR A 66 -17.29 0.98 10.09
CA TYR A 66 -15.91 0.52 9.96
C TYR A 66 -15.79 -0.76 9.11
N ALA A 67 -16.66 -1.76 9.33
CA ALA A 67 -16.68 -2.99 8.55
C ALA A 67 -16.97 -2.72 7.06
N CYS A 68 -17.93 -1.85 6.76
CA CYS A 68 -18.22 -1.42 5.39
C CYS A 68 -17.00 -0.74 4.74
N ARG A 69 -16.29 0.12 5.48
CA ARG A 69 -15.08 0.79 4.99
C ARG A 69 -13.94 -0.18 4.71
N VAL A 70 -13.71 -1.16 5.59
CA VAL A 70 -12.73 -2.22 5.38
C VAL A 70 -13.09 -3.05 4.14
N ASN A 71 -14.35 -3.48 4.01
CA ASN A 71 -14.78 -4.27 2.87
C ASN A 71 -14.60 -3.52 1.54
N LYS A 72 -15.02 -2.24 1.49
CA LYS A 72 -14.80 -1.38 0.31
C LYS A 72 -13.32 -1.28 -0.03
N SER A 73 -12.47 -1.01 0.97
CA SER A 73 -11.03 -0.85 0.76
C SER A 73 -10.36 -2.14 0.29
N CYS A 74 -10.81 -3.32 0.76
CA CYS A 74 -10.28 -4.62 0.31
C CYS A 74 -10.65 -4.95 -1.15
N VAL A 75 -11.84 -4.51 -1.61
CA VAL A 75 -12.21 -4.63 -3.03
C VAL A 75 -11.30 -3.74 -3.88
N GLU A 76 -11.07 -2.50 -3.47
CA GLU A 76 -10.18 -1.55 -4.16
C GLU A 76 -8.69 -1.94 -4.08
N PHE A 77 -8.30 -2.71 -3.06
CA PHE A 77 -6.95 -3.26 -2.87
C PHE A 77 -6.59 -4.33 -3.91
N GLU A 78 -7.59 -5.05 -4.42
CA GLU A 78 -7.43 -6.19 -5.33
C GLU A 78 -6.53 -7.29 -4.74
N LEU A 79 -6.93 -7.82 -3.57
CA LEU A 79 -6.08 -8.74 -2.76
C LEU A 79 -5.69 -10.01 -3.51
N SER A 80 -6.58 -10.52 -4.36
CA SER A 80 -6.32 -11.72 -5.18
C SER A 80 -5.22 -11.53 -6.22
N LYS A 81 -4.86 -10.28 -6.56
CA LYS A 81 -3.78 -9.95 -7.50
C LYS A 81 -2.48 -9.55 -6.80
N LEU A 82 -2.41 -9.69 -5.48
CA LEU A 82 -1.21 -9.37 -4.71
C LEU A 82 -0.39 -10.65 -4.51
N ASP A 83 0.89 -10.61 -4.86
CA ASP A 83 1.81 -11.69 -4.54
C ASP A 83 2.40 -11.56 -3.13
N GLU A 84 3.07 -12.62 -2.68
CA GLU A 84 3.67 -12.70 -1.34
C GLU A 84 4.78 -11.66 -1.11
N GLU A 85 5.60 -11.38 -2.13
CA GLU A 85 6.71 -10.42 -2.02
C GLU A 85 6.19 -8.98 -2.00
N GLN A 86 5.19 -8.65 -2.82
CA GLN A 86 4.48 -7.38 -2.79
C GLN A 86 3.83 -7.15 -1.43
N LEU A 87 3.23 -8.17 -0.82
CA LEU A 87 2.69 -8.08 0.53
C LEU A 87 3.79 -7.76 1.56
N LYS A 88 4.90 -8.51 1.54
CA LYS A 88 6.05 -8.26 2.44
C LYS A 88 6.57 -6.83 2.28
N CYS A 89 6.68 -6.34 1.04
CA CYS A 89 7.10 -4.98 0.72
C CYS A 89 6.16 -3.94 1.31
N LEU A 90 4.85 -4.09 1.10
CA LEU A 90 3.84 -3.17 1.64
C LEU A 90 3.84 -3.18 3.17
N LEU A 91 3.88 -4.35 3.81
CA LEU A 91 3.94 -4.47 5.26
C LEU A 91 5.18 -3.77 5.84
N PHE A 92 6.34 -3.91 5.18
CA PHE A 92 7.56 -3.21 5.58
C PHE A 92 7.38 -1.69 5.54
N VAL A 93 6.81 -1.16 4.46
CA VAL A 93 6.55 0.28 4.30
C VAL A 93 5.49 0.78 5.30
N CYS A 94 4.43 0.01 5.56
CA CYS A 94 3.42 0.33 6.57
C CYS A 94 4.00 0.36 8.00
N GLY A 95 5.03 -0.44 8.28
CA GLY A 95 5.73 -0.45 9.57
C GLY A 95 6.57 0.81 9.86
N LEU A 96 6.96 1.56 8.82
CA LEU A 96 7.68 2.82 8.94
C LEU A 96 6.71 3.94 9.36
N ARG A 97 6.33 4.02 10.63
CA ARG A 97 5.26 4.92 11.10
C ARG A 97 5.73 6.30 11.57
N GLU A 98 7.02 6.45 11.83
CA GLU A 98 7.54 7.69 12.41
C GLU A 98 7.65 8.82 11.37
N GLU A 99 7.55 10.08 11.81
CA GLU A 99 7.74 11.28 10.99
C GLU A 99 9.09 11.28 10.25
N ARG A 100 10.15 10.83 10.93
CA ARG A 100 11.50 10.73 10.34
C ARG A 100 11.57 9.77 9.15
N ASP A 101 10.63 8.84 9.03
CA ASP A 101 10.61 7.83 7.98
C ASP A 101 9.79 8.27 6.75
N VAL A 102 9.13 9.44 6.78
CA VAL A 102 8.25 9.91 5.68
C VAL A 102 8.96 9.89 4.33
N GLU A 103 10.18 10.44 4.26
CA GLU A 103 10.93 10.47 3.01
C GLU A 103 11.28 9.06 2.51
N VAL A 104 11.73 8.19 3.41
CA VAL A 104 12.05 6.80 3.09
C VAL A 104 10.80 6.08 2.57
N ARG A 105 9.67 6.25 3.26
CA ARG A 105 8.37 5.65 2.93
C ARG A 105 7.89 6.05 1.55
N THR A 106 7.91 7.35 1.24
CA THR A 106 7.54 7.88 -0.08
C THR A 106 8.42 7.29 -1.19
N ARG A 107 9.73 7.22 -0.97
CA ARG A 107 10.67 6.67 -1.97
C ARG A 107 10.53 5.15 -2.15
N LEU A 108 10.20 4.41 -1.09
CA LEU A 108 9.92 2.97 -1.19
C LEU A 108 8.59 2.71 -1.93
N LEU A 109 7.54 3.48 -1.66
CA LEU A 109 6.27 3.40 -2.39
C LEU A 109 6.47 3.63 -3.89
N ALA A 110 7.19 4.68 -4.27
CA ALA A 110 7.51 4.96 -5.67
C ALA A 110 8.27 3.80 -6.34
N LYS A 111 9.19 3.14 -5.61
CA LYS A 111 9.92 1.97 -6.12
C LYS A 111 9.03 0.73 -6.30
N ILE A 112 8.03 0.54 -5.42
CA ILE A 112 7.07 -0.56 -5.55
C ILE A 112 6.15 -0.30 -6.74
N GLU A 113 5.77 0.95 -6.99
CA GLU A 113 4.91 1.32 -8.11
C GLU A 113 5.61 1.20 -9.48
N ASP A 114 6.90 1.50 -9.55
CA ASP A 114 7.71 1.42 -10.77
C ASP A 114 8.04 -0.02 -11.21
N ARG A 115 7.93 -1.01 -10.32
CA ARG A 115 8.39 -2.38 -10.57
C ARG A 115 7.32 -3.42 -10.24
N GLU A 116 6.88 -4.15 -11.26
CA GLU A 116 5.89 -5.23 -11.08
C GLU A 116 6.39 -6.35 -10.15
N GLN A 117 7.69 -6.65 -10.13
CA GLN A 117 8.27 -7.74 -9.34
C GLN A 117 9.42 -7.25 -8.45
N ILE A 118 9.08 -6.57 -7.36
CA ILE A 118 10.02 -6.14 -6.33
C ILE A 118 10.00 -7.08 -5.13
N THR A 119 11.17 -7.42 -4.59
CA THR A 119 11.28 -8.24 -3.37
C THR A 119 11.60 -7.39 -2.15
N LEU A 120 11.23 -7.88 -0.96
CA LEU A 120 11.54 -7.16 0.28
C LEU A 120 13.05 -6.97 0.46
N GLN A 121 13.86 -7.96 0.05
CA GLN A 121 15.31 -7.89 0.09
C GLN A 121 15.86 -6.73 -0.76
N GLN A 122 15.26 -6.49 -1.93
CA GLN A 122 15.63 -5.38 -2.80
C GLN A 122 15.21 -4.02 -2.22
N LEU A 123 14.08 -3.94 -1.50
CA LEU A 123 13.72 -2.70 -0.80
C LEU A 123 14.62 -2.41 0.40
N HIS A 124 14.94 -3.43 1.19
CA HIS A 124 15.75 -3.32 2.40
C HIS A 124 17.17 -2.80 2.10
N TRP A 125 17.73 -3.17 0.94
CA TRP A 125 19.16 -2.98 0.65
C TRP A 125 19.53 -1.58 0.12
N VAL A 126 18.61 -0.83 -0.51
CA VAL A 126 19.05 0.00 -1.65
C VAL A 126 19.61 1.40 -1.33
N GLN A 127 19.23 2.11 -0.26
CA GLN A 127 19.77 3.48 -0.09
C GLN A 127 19.68 4.13 1.29
N TYR A 128 18.69 3.74 2.11
CA TYR A 128 18.40 4.37 3.42
C TYR A 128 18.87 3.53 4.60
N CYS A 129 19.50 2.38 4.37
CA CYS A 129 20.10 1.60 5.43
C CYS A 129 21.23 2.41 6.07
N GLY A 130 21.09 2.79 7.35
CA GLY A 130 22.14 3.48 8.11
C GLY A 130 23.44 2.68 8.23
N TYR A 131 23.41 1.38 7.90
CA TYR A 131 24.57 0.50 7.88
C TYR A 131 25.12 0.25 6.46
N LYS A 132 24.59 0.92 5.42
CA LYS A 132 25.02 0.73 4.01
C LYS A 132 26.52 0.94 3.78
N SER A 133 27.17 1.75 4.61
CA SER A 133 28.62 1.99 4.58
C SER A 133 29.32 1.47 5.84
N HIS A 134 28.57 0.86 6.76
CA HIS A 134 29.12 0.32 8.00
C HIS A 134 29.84 -0.99 7.71
N LYS A 135 31.17 -0.97 7.87
CA LYS A 135 32.01 -2.15 7.82
C LYS A 135 31.97 -2.85 9.18
N CYS A 136 31.47 -4.08 9.20
CA CYS A 136 31.41 -4.88 10.42
C CYS A 136 32.82 -5.25 10.89
N GLN A 137 33.12 -4.96 12.15
CA GLN A 137 34.42 -5.29 12.75
C GLN A 137 34.62 -6.80 12.92
N ASP A 138 33.54 -7.58 13.08
CA ASP A 138 33.64 -9.02 13.34
C ASP A 138 33.82 -9.85 12.06
N CYS A 139 33.33 -9.39 10.90
CA CYS A 139 33.40 -10.16 9.64
C CYS A 139 33.94 -9.40 8.44
N GLY A 140 34.22 -8.10 8.59
CA GLY A 140 34.74 -7.24 7.51
C GLY A 140 33.75 -6.91 6.40
N ARG A 141 32.54 -7.50 6.38
CA ARG A 141 31.51 -7.21 5.37
C ARG A 141 30.82 -5.87 5.68
N ILE A 142 30.34 -5.22 4.61
CA ILE A 142 29.60 -3.96 4.69
C ILE A 142 28.09 -4.25 4.63
N GLY A 143 27.27 -3.44 5.29
CA GLY A 143 25.82 -3.45 5.09
C GLY A 143 24.96 -3.99 6.24
N HIS A 144 25.55 -4.33 7.40
CA HIS A 144 24.79 -4.84 8.55
C HIS A 144 25.28 -4.32 9.91
N ARG A 145 24.40 -4.39 10.92
CA ARG A 145 24.71 -4.14 12.34
C ARG A 145 25.40 -5.37 12.96
N LYS A 146 26.26 -5.15 13.95
CA LYS A 146 26.99 -6.19 14.70
C LYS A 146 26.13 -7.39 15.17
N GLY A 147 24.93 -7.12 15.71
CA GLY A 147 24.00 -8.17 16.16
C GLY A 147 23.37 -9.04 15.06
N HIS A 148 23.50 -8.64 13.80
CA HIS A 148 23.06 -9.42 12.63
C HIS A 148 24.25 -9.98 11.83
N CYS A 149 25.44 -10.02 12.44
CA CYS A 149 26.63 -10.60 11.83
C CYS A 149 26.56 -12.14 11.89
N ASN A 150 26.59 -12.80 10.73
CA ASN A 150 26.57 -14.27 10.65
C ASN A 150 27.75 -14.93 11.39
N THR A 151 28.89 -14.24 11.54
CA THR A 151 30.06 -14.73 12.28
C THR A 151 29.86 -14.65 13.80
N ALA A 152 29.09 -13.66 14.28
CA ALA A 152 28.68 -13.58 15.68
C ALA A 152 27.63 -14.65 16.02
N ASN A 153 26.76 -14.99 15.05
CA ASN A 153 25.71 -16.00 15.18
C ASN A 153 26.25 -17.45 15.27
N GLN A 154 27.56 -17.67 15.04
CA GLN A 154 28.20 -18.97 15.24
C GLN A 154 28.65 -19.21 16.69
N LYS A 155 28.80 -18.15 17.51
CA LYS A 155 29.25 -18.28 18.90
C LYS A 155 28.12 -18.62 19.90
N GLY A 156 26.87 -18.75 19.43
CA GLY A 156 25.69 -18.94 20.27
C GLY A 156 24.78 -20.10 19.87
N LYS A 157 25.30 -21.17 19.23
CA LYS A 157 24.50 -22.39 18.99
C LYS A 157 24.28 -23.16 20.31
N PHE A 158 23.42 -22.65 21.18
CA PHE A 158 22.65 -23.54 22.04
C PHE A 158 21.56 -24.19 21.20
N ARG A 159 21.53 -25.53 21.26
CA ARG A 159 20.61 -26.40 20.53
C ARG A 159 19.16 -25.97 20.75
N HIS A 160 18.39 -25.77 19.69
CA HIS A 160 16.93 -25.74 19.81
C HIS A 160 16.35 -27.09 19.34
N SER A 161 15.63 -27.71 20.26
CA SER A 161 14.81 -28.93 20.11
C SER A 161 13.67 -28.76 19.09
N PRO A 162 12.98 -29.87 18.68
CA PRO A 162 12.14 -29.90 17.49
C PRO A 162 10.88 -29.01 17.58
N SER A 163 10.37 -28.72 16.39
CA SER A 163 9.16 -27.95 16.04
C SER A 163 7.99 -28.05 17.01
N VAL A 164 7.47 -26.89 17.44
CA VAL A 164 6.11 -26.78 17.97
C VAL A 164 5.15 -26.82 16.79
N GLU A 165 4.22 -27.75 16.83
CA GLU A 165 3.15 -27.94 15.86
C GLU A 165 2.16 -26.75 15.95
N THR A 166 2.11 -25.93 14.90
CA THR A 166 1.19 -24.80 14.83
C THR A 166 -0.23 -25.32 14.60
N ARG A 167 -1.07 -25.30 15.65
CA ARG A 167 -2.52 -25.47 15.48
C ARG A 167 -3.07 -24.29 14.68
N ILE A 168 -3.48 -24.55 13.44
CA ILE A 168 -4.35 -23.64 12.70
C ILE A 168 -5.70 -23.62 13.44
N VAL A 169 -6.06 -22.48 14.01
CA VAL A 169 -7.42 -22.26 14.54
C VAL A 169 -8.27 -21.84 13.36
N THR A 170 -9.12 -22.75 12.88
CA THR A 170 -10.17 -22.42 11.93
C THR A 170 -11.18 -21.51 12.64
N VAL A 171 -11.29 -20.26 12.20
CA VAL A 171 -12.40 -19.39 12.60
C VAL A 171 -13.67 -19.93 11.95
N ASN A 172 -14.51 -20.60 12.74
CA ASN A 172 -15.83 -21.03 12.29
C ASN A 172 -16.66 -19.79 11.92
N ALA A 173 -17.23 -19.82 10.72
CA ALA A 173 -18.22 -18.84 10.29
C ALA A 173 -19.38 -18.80 11.30
N CYS A 174 -19.66 -17.63 11.87
CA CYS A 174 -20.91 -17.40 12.57
C CYS A 174 -22.05 -17.48 11.54
N ALA A 175 -22.80 -18.58 11.56
CA ALA A 175 -24.08 -18.65 10.90
C ALA A 175 -25.06 -17.75 11.65
N VAL A 176 -25.54 -16.69 11.00
CA VAL A 176 -26.67 -15.91 11.48
C VAL A 176 -27.93 -16.73 11.19
N ALA A 177 -28.51 -17.32 12.23
CA ALA A 177 -29.84 -17.89 12.15
C ALA A 177 -30.84 -16.74 12.02
N VAL A 178 -31.53 -16.67 10.89
CA VAL A 178 -32.72 -15.83 10.72
C VAL A 178 -33.89 -16.66 11.26
N ASN A 179 -34.49 -16.20 12.35
CA ASN A 179 -35.85 -16.61 12.74
C ASN A 179 -36.86 -15.71 12.05
#